data_AF-A0A9J7MYP7-F1
#
_entry.id   AF-A0A9J7MYP7-F1
#
_cell.length_a   1.000
_cell.length_b   1.000
_cell.length_c   1.000
_cell.angle_alpha   90.00
_cell.angle_beta   90.00
_cell.angle_gamma   90.00
#
_symmetry.space_group_name_H-M   'P 1'
#
loop_
_entity.id
_entity.type
_entity.pdbx_description
1 polymer ?
#
loop_
_entity_poly.entity_id
_entity_poly.type
_entity_poly.pdbx_seq_one_letter_code
_entity_poly.pdbx_strand_id
1 'polypeptide(L)'
;MTLPPAEQPGYVTLAAKSSRRILKTNLPIRFAPRGISKPRNKVKVLVIMRNPKDSAVSYYHFSRKLRPLLGMGEPPAWEEYARAFVGGQNSYGDFCDHVLGWWQMRDDPHFLFLKYEDMKKVWFSLKIKCSL
;
A
#
# COMPACT_ATOMS: atom_id res chain seq x y z
N MET A 1 8.58 6.88 20.46
CA MET A 1 8.11 5.48 20.66
C MET A 1 8.90 4.60 19.71
N THR A 2 10.04 4.08 20.15
CA THR A 2 10.86 3.14 19.36
C THR A 2 10.19 1.77 19.43
N LEU A 3 9.92 1.16 18.28
CA LEU A 3 9.44 -0.22 18.25
C LEU A 3 10.50 -1.11 18.91
N PRO A 4 10.11 -2.04 19.80
CA PRO A 4 11.07 -2.98 20.36
C PRO A 4 11.75 -3.75 19.21
N PRO A 5 13.06 -4.04 19.33
CA PRO A 5 13.77 -4.79 18.29
C PRO A 5 13.09 -6.14 18.08
N ALA A 6 12.80 -6.47 16.82
CA ALA A 6 12.22 -7.75 16.47
C ALA A 6 13.28 -8.84 16.71
N GLU A 7 12.98 -9.80 17.57
CA GLU A 7 13.86 -10.92 17.92
C GLU A 7 14.17 -11.82 16.71
N GLN A 8 13.27 -11.84 15.73
CA GLN A 8 13.41 -12.59 14.47
C GLN A 8 12.84 -11.79 13.29
N PRO A 9 13.32 -12.03 12.06
CA PRO A 9 12.70 -11.46 10.87
C PRO A 9 11.22 -11.83 10.76
N GLY A 10 10.37 -10.88 10.38
CA GLY A 10 8.92 -11.09 10.36
C GLY A 10 8.46 -12.28 9.50
N TYR A 11 9.18 -12.63 8.44
CA TYR A 11 8.84 -13.79 7.61
C TYR A 11 8.99 -15.13 8.36
N VAL A 12 9.93 -15.23 9.31
CA VAL A 12 10.14 -16.42 10.15
C VAL A 12 8.96 -16.60 11.10
N THR A 13 8.58 -15.53 11.79
CA THR A 13 7.42 -15.51 12.68
C THR A 13 6.12 -15.82 11.94
N LEU A 14 5.98 -15.32 10.71
CA LEU A 14 4.82 -15.60 9.85
C LEU A 14 4.81 -17.05 9.35
N ALA A 15 5.96 -17.67 9.10
CA ALA A 15 6.04 -19.06 8.69
C ALA A 15 5.57 -20.02 9.79
N ALA A 16 5.92 -19.72 11.05
CA ALA A 16 5.56 -20.53 12.22
C ALA A 16 4.08 -20.45 12.62
N LYS A 17 3.32 -19.45 12.16
CA LYS A 17 1.90 -19.30 12.48
C LYS A 17 1.03 -20.33 11.72
N SER A 18 0.26 -21.11 12.48
CA SER A 18 -0.74 -22.07 11.96
C SER A 18 -2.05 -21.41 11.50
N SER A 19 -2.28 -20.13 11.85
CA SER A 19 -3.50 -19.39 11.52
C SER A 19 -3.42 -18.66 10.17
N ARG A 20 -4.58 -18.18 9.68
CA ARG A 20 -4.65 -17.36 8.45
C ARG A 20 -3.79 -16.11 8.59
N ARG A 21 -2.93 -15.87 7.61
CA ARG A 21 -1.99 -14.73 7.59
C ARG A 21 -2.55 -13.59 6.76
N ILE A 22 -2.51 -12.38 7.31
CA ILE A 22 -2.84 -11.14 6.61
C ILE A 22 -1.54 -10.38 6.45
N LEU A 23 -1.14 -10.15 5.21
CA LEU A 23 0.08 -9.46 4.86
C LEU A 23 -0.26 -8.19 4.10
N LYS A 24 0.48 -7.11 4.39
CA LYS A 24 0.36 -5.83 3.68
C LYS A 24 1.68 -5.53 3.01
N THR A 25 1.63 -5.10 1.75
CA THR A 25 2.80 -4.67 0.99
C THR A 25 2.44 -3.44 0.17
N ASN A 26 3.42 -2.56 -0.02
CA ASN A 26 3.38 -1.44 -0.98
C ASN A 26 4.39 -1.68 -2.12
N LEU A 27 4.90 -2.90 -2.27
CA LEU A 27 5.88 -3.19 -3.31
C LEU A 27 5.20 -3.24 -4.68
N PRO A 28 5.87 -2.74 -5.74
CA PRO A 28 5.40 -2.99 -7.10
C PRO A 28 5.48 -4.48 -7.41
N ILE A 29 4.65 -4.95 -8.33
CA ILE A 29 4.48 -6.39 -8.63
C ILE A 29 5.82 -7.10 -8.94
N ARG A 30 6.77 -6.41 -9.57
CA ARG A 30 8.10 -6.95 -9.91
C ARG A 30 8.96 -7.33 -8.70
N PHE A 31 8.71 -6.70 -7.54
CA PHE A 31 9.41 -7.01 -6.29
C PHE A 31 8.54 -7.80 -5.31
N ALA A 32 7.28 -8.09 -5.66
CA ALA A 32 6.39 -8.85 -4.81
C ALA A 32 6.81 -10.33 -4.78
N PRO A 33 6.80 -10.98 -3.60
CA PRO A 33 7.08 -12.42 -3.48
C PRO A 33 6.18 -13.23 -4.42
N ARG A 34 6.73 -14.32 -4.98
CA ARG A 34 6.01 -15.17 -5.96
C ARG A 34 4.64 -15.65 -5.47
N GLY A 35 4.48 -15.89 -4.16
CA GLY A 35 3.20 -16.28 -3.58
C GLY A 35 2.11 -15.20 -3.63
N ILE A 36 2.49 -13.93 -3.87
CA ILE A 36 1.57 -12.79 -4.03
C ILE A 36 1.45 -12.39 -5.50
N SER A 37 2.55 -12.34 -6.24
CA SER A 37 2.54 -11.97 -7.67
C SER A 37 2.02 -13.08 -8.58
N LYS A 38 2.11 -14.34 -8.14
CA LYS A 38 1.55 -15.53 -8.81
C LYS A 38 0.86 -16.41 -7.77
N PRO A 39 -0.26 -15.94 -7.20
CA PRO A 39 -0.96 -16.65 -6.13
C PRO A 39 -1.43 -18.02 -6.63
N ARG A 40 -1.43 -18.97 -5.70
CA ARG A 40 -1.92 -20.33 -5.92
C ARG A 40 -2.80 -20.73 -4.73
N ASN A 41 -3.60 -21.77 -4.91
CA ASN A 41 -4.42 -22.37 -3.86
C ASN A 41 -5.38 -21.34 -3.24
N LYS A 42 -5.40 -21.22 -1.90
CA LYS A 42 -6.34 -20.37 -1.15
C LYS A 42 -5.81 -18.95 -0.91
N VAL A 43 -4.77 -18.51 -1.61
CA VAL A 43 -4.22 -17.16 -1.47
C VAL A 43 -5.15 -16.16 -2.16
N LYS A 44 -5.49 -15.07 -1.48
CA LYS A 44 -6.27 -13.96 -2.05
C LYS A 44 -5.48 -12.67 -1.91
N VAL A 45 -5.49 -11.86 -2.96
CA VAL A 45 -4.76 -10.60 -3.01
C VAL A 45 -5.77 -9.47 -3.19
N LEU A 46 -5.75 -8.51 -2.28
CA LEU A 46 -6.56 -7.30 -2.40
C LEU A 46 -5.66 -6.16 -2.85
N VAL A 47 -5.99 -5.56 -3.99
CA VAL A 47 -5.29 -4.42 -4.55
C VAL A 47 -6.17 -3.19 -4.38
N ILE A 48 -5.67 -2.19 -3.66
CA ILE A 48 -6.39 -0.94 -3.43
C ILE A 48 -5.78 0.14 -4.31
N MET A 49 -6.57 0.65 -5.25
CA MET A 49 -6.23 1.76 -6.12
C MET A 49 -6.84 3.05 -5.55
N ARG A 50 -6.18 4.18 -5.79
CA ARG A 50 -6.64 5.50 -5.34
C ARG A 50 -6.30 6.53 -6.41
N ASN A 51 -7.05 7.62 -6.47
CA ASN A 51 -6.70 8.76 -7.31
C ASN A 51 -5.23 9.18 -7.07
N PRO A 52 -4.40 9.34 -8.12
CA PRO A 52 -3.00 9.73 -7.99
C PRO A 52 -2.82 11.08 -7.28
N LYS A 53 -3.72 12.04 -7.50
CA LYS A 53 -3.63 13.38 -6.87
C LYS A 53 -3.78 13.27 -5.35
N ASP A 54 -4.78 12.50 -4.91
CA ASP A 54 -5.04 12.26 -3.50
C ASP A 54 -3.93 11.41 -2.86
N SER A 55 -3.34 10.49 -3.63
CA SER A 55 -2.21 9.67 -3.20
C SER A 55 -0.96 10.51 -2.99
N ALA A 56 -0.66 11.45 -3.89
CA ALA A 56 0.48 12.36 -3.77
C ALA A 56 0.41 13.21 -2.48
N VAL A 57 -0.74 13.83 -2.22
CA VAL A 57 -0.97 14.63 -1.00
C VAL A 57 -0.82 13.76 0.25
N SER A 58 -1.44 12.58 0.25
CA SER A 58 -1.36 11.65 1.37
C SER A 58 0.08 11.19 1.64
N TYR A 59 0.85 10.93 0.58
CA TYR A 59 2.23 10.47 0.69
C TYR A 59 3.17 11.60 1.16
N TYR A 60 2.91 12.84 0.75
CA TYR A 60 3.62 14.02 1.27
C TYR A 60 3.44 14.17 2.79
N HIS A 61 2.20 14.11 3.29
CA HIS A 61 1.96 14.18 4.74
C HIS A 61 2.53 12.97 5.50
N PHE A 62 2.52 11.78 4.89
CA PHE A 62 3.21 10.62 5.45
C PHE A 62 4.71 10.86 5.55
N SER A 63 5.33 11.41 4.51
CA SER A 63 6.75 11.75 4.47
C SER A 63 7.12 12.77 5.55
N ARG A 64 6.33 13.82 5.73
CA ARG A 64 6.52 14.81 6.82
C ARG A 64 6.54 14.17 8.21
N LYS A 65 5.72 13.14 8.44
CA LYS A 65 5.69 12.43 9.73
C LYS A 65 6.82 11.41 9.87
N LEU A 66 7.18 10.73 8.78
CA LEU A 66 8.14 9.63 8.81
C LEU A 66 9.59 10.13 8.81
N ARG A 67 9.91 11.17 8.03
CA ARG A 67 11.28 11.65 7.86
C ARG A 67 11.96 12.02 9.19
N PRO A 68 11.33 12.80 10.10
CA PRO A 68 11.92 13.09 11.39
C PRO A 68 12.20 11.84 12.23
N LEU A 69 11.32 10.82 12.17
CA LEU A 69 11.50 9.55 12.88
C LEU A 69 12.69 8.73 12.35
N LEU A 70 13.08 8.95 11.10
CA LEU A 70 14.21 8.30 10.45
C LEU A 70 15.48 9.16 10.50
N GLY A 71 15.49 10.25 11.27
CA GLY A 71 16.62 11.19 11.32
C GLY A 71 16.83 11.97 10.01
N MET A 72 15.85 11.97 9.11
CA MET A 72 15.84 12.79 7.91
C MET A 72 15.18 14.15 8.24
N GLY A 73 15.68 15.23 7.65
CA GLY A 73 15.05 16.55 7.74
C GLY A 73 13.65 16.58 7.11
N GLU A 74 12.97 17.72 7.16
CA GLU A 74 11.68 17.92 6.50
C GLU A 74 11.74 17.54 5.00
N PRO A 75 10.62 17.09 4.41
CA PRO A 75 10.54 16.95 2.96
C PRO A 75 10.64 18.32 2.27
N PRO A 76 10.96 18.36 0.97
CA PRO A 76 10.95 19.59 0.19
C PRO A 76 9.55 20.21 0.14
N ALA A 77 9.46 21.46 -0.35
CA ALA A 77 8.19 22.13 -0.55
C ALA A 77 7.24 21.29 -1.43
N TRP A 78 5.93 21.49 -1.24
CA TRP A 78 4.90 20.67 -1.88
C TRP A 78 5.05 20.63 -3.41
N GLU A 79 5.35 21.75 -4.05
CA GLU A 79 5.47 21.87 -5.50
C GLU A 79 6.61 21.01 -6.04
N GLU A 80 7.74 20.99 -5.34
CA GLU A 80 8.89 20.15 -5.69
C GLU A 80 8.58 18.67 -5.44
N TYR A 81 7.96 18.37 -4.30
CA TYR A 81 7.55 17.02 -3.97
C TYR A 81 6.55 16.45 -4.99
N ALA A 82 5.56 17.25 -5.40
CA ALA A 82 4.56 16.87 -6.39
C ALA A 82 5.20 16.62 -7.77
N ARG A 83 6.16 17.46 -8.19
CA ARG A 83 6.94 17.22 -9.42
C ARG A 83 7.73 15.93 -9.34
N ALA A 84 8.43 15.68 -8.23
CA ALA A 84 9.17 14.44 -8.02
C ALA A 84 8.25 13.21 -8.04
N PHE A 85 7.06 13.30 -7.41
CA PHE A 85 6.07 12.24 -7.41
C PHE A 85 5.58 11.89 -8.83
N VAL A 86 5.21 12.90 -9.62
CA VAL A 86 4.78 12.73 -11.02
C VAL A 86 5.92 12.25 -11.91
N GLY A 87 7.15 12.66 -11.63
CA GLY A 87 8.36 12.18 -12.32
C GLY A 87 8.83 10.80 -11.89
N GLY A 88 8.08 10.08 -11.05
CA GLY A 88 8.43 8.74 -10.58
C GLY A 88 9.61 8.66 -9.61
N GLN A 89 10.08 9.80 -9.11
CA GLN A 89 11.21 9.91 -8.17
C GLN A 89 10.74 9.73 -6.72
N ASN A 90 10.11 8.60 -6.43
CA ASN A 90 9.66 8.25 -5.09
C ASN A 90 10.17 6.85 -4.68
N SER A 91 10.07 6.51 -3.40
CA SER A 91 10.62 5.25 -2.85
C SER A 91 10.07 3.97 -3.49
N TYR A 92 8.93 4.06 -4.20
CA TYR A 92 8.26 2.92 -4.85
C TYR A 92 8.27 3.02 -6.38
N GLY A 93 8.94 4.02 -6.95
CA GLY A 93 9.02 4.28 -8.39
C GLY A 93 7.79 4.98 -8.97
N ASP A 94 7.65 4.98 -10.29
CA ASP A 94 6.52 5.62 -10.95
C ASP A 94 5.16 5.09 -10.47
N PHE A 95 4.24 6.01 -10.16
CA PHE A 95 2.94 5.66 -9.62
C PHE A 95 2.08 4.91 -10.64
N CYS A 96 2.10 5.34 -11.90
CA CYS A 96 1.32 4.72 -12.96
C CYS A 96 1.84 3.31 -13.23
N ASP A 97 3.16 3.13 -13.37
CA ASP A 97 3.79 1.81 -13.53
C ASP A 97 3.44 0.87 -12.38
N HIS A 98 3.44 1.39 -11.14
CA HIS A 98 3.08 0.60 -9.97
C HIS A 98 1.63 0.12 -10.05
N VAL A 99 0.68 1.02 -10.30
CA VAL A 99 -0.75 0.70 -10.38
C VAL A 99 -1.04 -0.21 -11.58
N LEU A 100 -0.50 0.10 -12.75
CA LEU A 100 -0.69 -0.66 -13.98
C LEU A 100 -0.08 -2.06 -13.89
N GLY A 101 1.08 -2.20 -13.24
CA GLY A 101 1.72 -3.49 -13.01
C GLY A 101 0.81 -4.46 -12.25
N TRP A 102 0.11 -3.98 -11.22
CA TRP A 102 -0.89 -4.80 -10.54
C TRP A 102 -2.15 -4.98 -11.39
N TRP A 103 -2.62 -3.94 -12.07
CA TRP A 103 -3.85 -3.96 -12.90
C TRP A 103 -3.86 -5.01 -14.02
N GLN A 104 -2.68 -5.45 -14.45
CA GLN A 104 -2.56 -6.58 -15.39
C GLN A 104 -3.17 -7.89 -14.83
N MET A 105 -3.30 -8.02 -13.52
CA MET A 105 -3.87 -9.20 -12.85
C MET A 105 -5.38 -9.10 -12.61
N ARG A 106 -6.07 -8.08 -13.13
CA ARG A 106 -7.51 -7.83 -12.86
C ARG A 106 -8.45 -8.97 -13.24
N ASP A 107 -8.04 -9.80 -14.20
CA ASP A 107 -8.84 -10.91 -14.70
C ASP A 107 -8.49 -12.24 -13.97
N ASP A 108 -7.50 -12.24 -13.07
CA ASP A 108 -7.14 -13.42 -12.26
C ASP A 108 -8.08 -13.53 -11.04
N PRO A 109 -8.73 -14.68 -10.82
CA PRO A 109 -9.71 -14.87 -9.74
C PRO A 109 -9.13 -14.76 -8.32
N HIS A 110 -7.81 -14.82 -8.14
CA HIS A 110 -7.17 -14.62 -6.83
C HIS A 110 -7.08 -13.13 -6.46
N PHE A 111 -7.28 -12.22 -7.41
CA PHE A 111 -7.14 -10.78 -7.21
C PHE A 111 -8.50 -10.09 -7.12
N LEU A 112 -8.61 -9.18 -6.16
CA LEU A 112 -9.74 -8.26 -6.04
C LEU A 112 -9.23 -6.83 -6.07
N PHE A 113 -9.72 -6.05 -7.02
CA PHE A 113 -9.37 -4.63 -7.16
C PHE A 113 -10.46 -3.76 -6.54
N LEU A 114 -10.03 -2.85 -5.67
CA LEU A 114 -10.90 -1.92 -4.97
C LEU A 114 -10.42 -0.50 -5.21
N LYS A 115 -11.36 0.44 -5.35
CA LYS A 115 -11.06 1.88 -5.35
C LYS A 115 -11.27 2.42 -3.94
N TYR A 116 -10.27 3.14 -3.44
CA TYR A 116 -10.31 3.77 -2.13
C TYR A 116 -11.53 4.68 -1.96
N GLU A 117 -11.91 5.39 -3.03
CA GLU A 117 -13.03 6.32 -3.06
C GLU A 117 -14.36 5.58 -2.85
N ASP A 118 -14.53 4.40 -3.46
CA ASP A 118 -15.73 3.59 -3.30
C ASP A 118 -15.79 2.96 -1.90
N MET A 119 -14.64 2.53 -1.37
CA MET A 119 -14.55 2.07 0.03
C MET A 119 -15.01 3.16 1.01
N LYS A 120 -14.64 4.43 0.79
CA LYS A 120 -15.12 5.54 1.63
C LYS A 120 -16.63 5.70 1.54
N LYS A 121 -17.23 5.66 0.34
CA LYS A 121 -18.68 5.78 0.16
C LYS A 121 -19.43 4.67 0.89
N VAL A 122 -18.98 3.43 0.76
CA VAL A 122 -19.58 2.26 1.45
C VAL A 122 -19.41 2.37 2.96
N TRP A 123 -18.25 2.80 3.45
CA TRP A 123 -18.02 3.04 4.88
C TRP A 123 -19.00 4.08 5.45
N PHE A 124 -19.19 5.20 4.75
CA PHE A 124 -20.18 6.19 5.15
C PHE A 124 -21.60 5.63 5.09
N SER A 125 -21.94 4.81 4.10
CA SER A 125 -23.24 4.14 4.01
C SER A 125 -23.50 3.15 5.14
N LEU A 126 -22.50 2.35 5.55
CA LEU A 126 -22.61 1.39 6.65
C LEU A 126 -22.71 2.10 8.01
N LYS A 127 -21.99 3.22 8.21
CA LYS A 127 -22.16 4.04 9.40
C LYS A 127 -23.55 4.66 9.49
N ILE A 128 -24.12 5.14 8.38
CA ILE A 128 -25.50 5.68 8.36
C ILE A 128 -26.52 4.56 8.68
N LYS A 129 -26.30 3.32 8.20
CA LYS A 129 -27.20 2.19 8.52
C LYS A 129 -27.06 1.64 9.94
N CYS A 130 -25.88 1.70 10.56
CA CYS A 130 -25.68 1.30 11.97
C CYS A 130 -26.00 2.41 12.98
N SER A 131 -26.49 3.57 12.54
CA SER A 131 -26.88 4.69 13.40
C SER A 131 -28.39 4.95 13.41
N LEU A 132 -29.19 3.99 12.92
CA LEU A 132 -30.65 4.01 12.92
C LEU A 132 -31.19 2.83 13.73
#